data_AF-A0A1Y3MSN8-F1
#
_entry.id   AF-A0A1Y3MSN8-F1
#
_cell.length_a   1.000
_cell.length_b   1.000
_cell.length_c   1.000
_cell.angle_alpha   90.00
_cell.angle_beta   90.00
_cell.angle_gamma   90.00
#
_symmetry.space_group_name_H-M   'P 1'
#
loop_
_entity.id
_entity.type
_entity.pdbx_description
1 polymer ?
#
loop_
_entity_poly.entity_id
_entity_poly.type
_entity_poly.pdbx_seq_one_letter_code
_entity_poly.pdbx_strand_id
1 'polypeptide(L)'
;ILFQRGIYEPEDFKMVKKYNLNLLVTSDDRVQAYISEIMEQVKKWIGSQSIKRLVLVILSKESREVMERWQFDIQIQKNLGQDFVSKKSESEIQSEIQAILRQLTASISFLPILEEQCKFFPLYIHSHGII
;
A
#
# COMPACT_ATOMS: atom_id res chain seq x y z
N ILE A 1 0.39 7.23 -0.22
CA ILE A 1 0.54 7.29 -1.69
C ILE A 1 -0.56 8.14 -2.31
N LEU A 2 -1.84 7.78 -2.17
CA LEU A 2 -2.95 8.53 -2.78
C LEU A 2 -2.92 10.05 -2.51
N PHE A 3 -2.80 10.45 -1.23
CA PHE A 3 -2.64 11.86 -0.84
C PHE A 3 -1.33 12.48 -1.38
N GLN A 4 -0.20 11.82 -1.10
CA GLN A 4 1.14 12.31 -1.44
C GLN A 4 1.38 12.51 -2.94
N ARG A 5 0.68 11.74 -3.80
CA ARG A 5 0.73 11.87 -5.26
C ARG A 5 -0.42 12.73 -5.82
N GLY A 6 -1.23 13.36 -4.97
CA GLY A 6 -2.30 14.27 -5.40
C GLY A 6 -3.41 13.59 -6.22
N ILE A 7 -3.67 12.30 -6.01
CA ILE A 7 -4.69 11.56 -6.77
C ILE A 7 -6.12 12.01 -6.36
N TYR A 8 -6.27 12.41 -5.11
CA TYR A 8 -7.50 12.92 -4.52
C TYR A 8 -7.21 14.24 -3.81
N GLU A 9 -8.25 15.06 -3.65
CA GLU A 9 -8.13 16.38 -3.05
C GLU A 9 -7.73 16.28 -1.58
N PRO A 10 -6.95 17.24 -1.05
CA PRO A 10 -6.54 17.24 0.36
C PRO A 10 -7.70 17.21 1.36
N GLU A 11 -8.85 17.78 0.98
CA GLU A 11 -10.08 17.82 1.78
C GLU A 11 -10.69 16.43 2.01
N ASP A 12 -10.42 15.49 1.10
CA ASP A 12 -10.85 14.10 1.20
C ASP A 12 -9.94 13.26 2.10
N PHE A 13 -9.10 13.89 2.94
CA PHE A 13 -8.22 13.19 3.88
C PHE A 13 -8.32 13.76 5.29
N LYS A 14 -8.28 12.85 6.25
CA LYS A 14 -8.17 13.16 7.68
C LYS A 14 -6.85 12.69 8.26
N MET A 15 -6.31 13.48 9.17
CA MET A 15 -5.11 13.11 9.93
C MET A 15 -5.46 12.08 11.01
N VAL A 16 -4.73 10.98 11.03
CA VAL A 16 -4.88 9.89 12.01
C VAL A 16 -3.50 9.56 12.57
N LYS A 17 -3.40 9.46 13.90
CA LYS A 17 -2.15 9.05 14.56
C LYS A 17 -2.04 7.52 14.58
N LYS A 18 -1.05 6.96 13.88
CA LYS A 18 -0.74 5.51 13.85
C LYS A 18 0.77 5.29 13.74
N TYR A 19 1.30 4.23 14.36
CA TYR A 19 2.74 3.91 14.36
C TYR A 19 3.61 5.10 14.80
N ASN A 20 3.09 5.89 15.75
CA ASN A 20 3.69 7.15 16.20
C ASN A 20 3.98 8.16 15.06
N LEU A 21 3.18 8.13 14.00
CA LEU A 21 3.18 9.06 12.88
C LEU A 21 1.79 9.67 12.71
N ASN A 22 1.77 10.90 12.21
CA ASN A 22 0.54 11.52 11.70
C ASN A 22 0.39 11.10 10.24
N LEU A 23 -0.57 10.21 9.97
CA LEU A 23 -0.85 9.70 8.63
C LEU A 23 -2.13 10.33 8.10
N LEU A 24 -2.16 10.59 6.80
CA LEU A 24 -3.36 11.04 6.11
C LEU A 24 -4.06 9.83 5.51
N VAL A 25 -5.31 9.63 5.94
CA VAL A 25 -6.19 8.55 5.49
C VAL A 25 -7.39 9.18 4.82
N THR A 26 -7.82 8.63 3.68
CA THR A 26 -8.98 9.17 2.97
C THR A 26 -10.22 9.17 3.85
N SER A 27 -11.08 10.17 3.73
CA SER A 27 -12.41 10.28 4.33
C SER A 27 -13.55 9.94 3.36
N ASP A 28 -13.27 9.72 2.06
CA ASP A 28 -14.29 9.26 1.10
C ASP A 28 -14.62 7.79 1.36
N ASP A 29 -15.88 7.53 1.76
CA ASP A 29 -16.37 6.20 2.10
C ASP A 29 -16.28 5.20 0.94
N ARG A 30 -16.43 5.65 -0.31
CA ARG A 30 -16.32 4.78 -1.50
C ARG A 30 -14.87 4.34 -1.69
N VAL A 31 -13.92 5.26 -1.53
CA VAL A 31 -12.48 4.94 -1.63
C VAL A 31 -12.08 4.03 -0.48
N GLN A 32 -12.55 4.29 0.75
CA GLN A 32 -12.31 3.42 1.89
C GLN A 32 -12.89 2.02 1.69
N ALA A 33 -14.12 1.89 1.20
CA ALA A 33 -14.76 0.62 0.90
C ALA A 33 -13.97 -0.16 -0.15
N TYR A 34 -13.61 0.50 -1.25
CA TYR A 34 -12.81 -0.09 -2.32
C TYR A 34 -11.45 -0.61 -1.81
N ILE A 35 -10.71 0.21 -1.05
CA ILE A 35 -9.45 -0.22 -0.43
C ILE A 35 -9.69 -1.39 0.53
N SER A 36 -10.78 -1.37 1.30
CA SER A 36 -11.11 -2.42 2.25
C SER A 36 -11.37 -3.76 1.57
N GLU A 37 -12.10 -3.78 0.46
CA GLU A 37 -12.34 -4.99 -0.35
C GLU A 37 -11.03 -5.60 -0.86
N ILE A 38 -10.12 -4.77 -1.39
CA ILE A 38 -8.81 -5.21 -1.85
C ILE A 38 -7.99 -5.77 -0.68
N MET A 39 -7.98 -5.07 0.46
CA MET A 39 -7.25 -5.49 1.64
C MET A 39 -7.80 -6.81 2.22
N GLU A 40 -9.09 -7.09 2.07
CA GLU A 40 -9.67 -8.38 2.46
C GLU A 40 -9.15 -9.52 1.59
N GLN A 41 -9.06 -9.32 0.27
CA GLN A 41 -8.47 -10.30 -0.64
C GLN A 41 -6.98 -10.52 -0.36
N VAL A 42 -6.23 -9.43 -0.13
CA VAL A 42 -4.80 -9.50 0.23
C VAL A 42 -4.61 -10.28 1.53
N LYS A 43 -5.44 -10.06 2.56
CA LYS A 43 -5.39 -10.84 3.81
C LYS A 43 -5.62 -12.34 3.56
N LYS A 44 -6.60 -12.69 2.72
CA LYS A 44 -6.86 -14.09 2.34
C LYS A 44 -5.63 -14.72 1.67
N TRP A 45 -4.99 -14.02 0.74
CA TRP A 45 -3.81 -14.53 0.04
C TRP A 45 -2.55 -14.60 0.90
N ILE A 46 -2.37 -13.68 1.86
CA ILE A 46 -1.29 -13.78 2.85
C ILE A 46 -1.52 -15.03 3.71
N GLY A 47 -2.76 -15.28 4.14
CA GLY A 47 -3.13 -16.47 4.92
C GLY A 47 -2.89 -17.78 4.15
N SER A 48 -3.22 -17.83 2.86
CA SER A 48 -2.95 -18.98 1.99
C SER A 48 -1.54 -19.03 1.41
N GLN A 49 -0.66 -18.11 1.81
CA GLN A 49 0.72 -17.99 1.33
C GLN A 49 0.88 -17.88 -0.19
N SER A 50 -0.09 -17.25 -0.86
CA SER A 50 -0.26 -17.38 -2.30
C SER A 50 0.00 -16.07 -3.07
N ILE A 51 0.06 -14.95 -2.37
CA ILE A 51 0.53 -13.66 -2.91
C ILE A 51 2.06 -13.57 -2.88
N LYS A 52 2.65 -13.07 -3.98
CA LYS A 52 4.09 -12.77 -4.05
C LYS A 52 4.38 -11.28 -4.19
N ARG A 53 3.50 -10.53 -4.85
CA ARG A 53 3.69 -9.10 -5.10
C ARG A 53 2.36 -8.37 -5.15
N LEU A 54 2.28 -7.23 -4.49
CA LEU A 54 1.20 -6.26 -4.62
C LEU A 54 1.71 -5.07 -5.43
N VAL A 55 0.95 -4.63 -6.42
CA VAL A 55 1.35 -3.58 -7.35
C VAL A 55 0.27 -2.51 -7.39
N LEU A 56 0.56 -1.30 -6.98
CA LEU A 56 -0.34 -0.16 -7.16
C LEU A 56 0.08 0.61 -8.41
N VAL A 57 -0.78 0.63 -9.42
CA VAL A 57 -0.57 1.39 -10.66
C VAL A 57 -1.29 2.73 -10.56
N ILE A 58 -0.63 3.78 -11.02
CA ILE A 58 -1.22 5.12 -11.19
C ILE A 58 -1.28 5.39 -12.69
N LEU A 59 -2.48 5.64 -13.20
CA LEU A 59 -2.77 5.89 -14.60
C LEU A 59 -3.21 7.34 -14.80
N SER A 60 -2.82 7.97 -15.91
CA SER A 60 -3.45 9.22 -16.33
C SER A 60 -4.93 8.98 -16.66
N LYS A 61 -5.82 9.90 -16.24
CA LYS A 61 -7.24 9.84 -16.64
C LYS A 61 -7.44 10.13 -18.11
N GLU A 62 -6.58 10.94 -18.70
CA GLU A 62 -6.73 11.42 -20.08
C GLU A 62 -6.13 10.42 -21.07
N SER A 63 -4.84 10.13 -20.96
CA SER A 63 -4.13 9.25 -21.90
C SER A 63 -4.30 7.76 -21.58
N ARG A 64 -4.72 7.41 -20.35
CA ARG A 64 -4.70 6.04 -19.80
C ARG A 64 -3.30 5.41 -19.76
N GLU A 65 -2.26 6.22 -19.87
CA GLU A 65 -0.88 5.75 -19.75
C GLU A 65 -0.50 5.48 -18.30
N VAL A 66 0.43 4.54 -18.11
CA VAL A 66 0.97 4.18 -16.81
C VAL A 66 1.99 5.24 -16.39
N MET A 67 1.61 6.07 -15.42
CA MET A 67 2.47 7.11 -14.86
C MET A 67 3.40 6.53 -13.79
N GLU A 68 2.86 5.72 -12.88
CA GLU A 68 3.65 5.11 -11.81
C GLU A 68 3.25 3.67 -11.53
N ARG A 69 4.23 2.88 -11.07
CA ARG A 69 4.02 1.50 -10.64
C ARG A 69 4.74 1.24 -9.32
N TRP A 70 3.97 1.29 -8.24
CA TRP A 70 4.45 1.00 -6.89
C TRP A 70 4.38 -0.50 -6.63
N GLN A 71 5.53 -1.15 -6.49
CA GLN A 71 5.63 -2.59 -6.31
C GLN A 71 6.04 -2.92 -4.88
N PHE A 72 5.28 -3.82 -4.24
CA PHE A 72 5.53 -4.35 -2.91
C PHE A 72 5.73 -5.85 -3.04
N ASP A 73 6.98 -6.31 -2.96
CA ASP A 73 7.29 -7.73 -2.90
C ASP A 73 6.99 -8.27 -1.50
N ILE A 74 6.22 -9.35 -1.44
CA ILE A 74 5.76 -9.96 -0.19
C ILE A 74 6.51 -11.27 -0.01
N GLN A 75 7.36 -11.31 1.01
CA GLN A 75 8.09 -12.52 1.39
C GLN A 75 7.47 -13.09 2.65
N ILE A 76 6.74 -14.20 2.48
CA ILE A 76 6.15 -14.92 3.60
C ILE A 76 7.19 -15.93 4.08
N GLN A 77 7.72 -15.72 5.28
CA GLN A 77 8.65 -16.65 5.89
C GLN A 77 7.91 -17.95 6.21
N LYS A 78 8.34 -19.05 5.56
CA LYS A 78 7.83 -20.38 5.89
C LYS A 78 8.46 -20.82 7.20
N ASN A 79 7.66 -20.87 8.27
CA ASN A 79 8.08 -21.53 9.50
C ASN A 79 8.16 -23.04 9.22
N LEU A 80 9.36 -23.51 8.89
CA LEU A 80 9.70 -24.92 8.78
C LEU A 80 9.81 -25.50 10.21
N GLY A 81 8.66 -25.81 10.81
CA GLY A 81 8.59 -26.57 12.06
C GLY A 81 8.54 -25.73 13.35
N GLN A 82 7.61 -26.12 14.22
CA GLN A 82 7.44 -25.77 15.65
C GLN A 82 7.32 -24.29 16.02
N ASP A 83 6.08 -23.90 16.38
CA ASP A 83 5.72 -23.01 17.49
C ASP A 83 6.68 -21.89 17.89
N PHE A 84 6.94 -20.96 16.96
CA PHE A 84 7.43 -19.64 17.32
C PHE A 84 6.36 -18.60 16.98
N VAL A 85 5.60 -18.23 18.01
CA VAL A 85 5.05 -16.89 18.17
C VAL A 85 6.15 -15.90 17.74
N SER A 86 5.82 -14.95 16.87
CA SER A 86 6.70 -13.89 16.38
C SER A 86 7.73 -13.48 17.46
N LYS A 87 9.02 -13.78 17.24
CA LYS A 87 10.09 -13.36 18.16
C LYS A 87 10.25 -11.84 18.24
N LYS A 88 9.63 -11.09 17.33
CA LYS A 88 9.65 -9.62 17.32
C LYS A 88 8.54 -9.08 18.20
N SER A 89 8.89 -8.13 19.05
CA SER A 89 7.93 -7.38 19.85
C SER A 89 7.06 -6.48 18.96
N GLU A 90 5.85 -6.15 19.42
CA GLU A 90 4.98 -5.19 18.73
C GLU A 90 5.67 -3.84 18.52
N SER A 91 6.50 -3.41 19.48
CA SER A 91 7.27 -2.17 19.39
C SER A 91 8.28 -2.19 18.23
N GLU A 92 8.98 -3.31 18.02
CA GLU A 92 9.91 -3.45 16.90
C GLU A 92 9.15 -3.43 15.56
N ILE A 93 8.02 -4.13 15.47
CA ILE A 93 7.17 -4.13 14.27
C ILE A 93 6.67 -2.71 13.95
N GLN A 94 6.20 -1.98 14.97
CA GLN A 94 5.75 -0.60 14.78
C GLN A 94 6.89 0.33 14.31
N SER A 95 8.09 0.15 14.86
CA SER A 95 9.28 0.92 14.46
C SER A 95 9.69 0.63 13.01
N GLU A 96 9.68 -0.64 12.60
CA GLU A 96 9.94 -1.04 11.21
C GLU A 96 8.92 -0.44 10.24
N ILE A 97 7.63 -0.51 10.57
CA ILE A 97 6.55 0.12 9.77
C ILE A 97 6.76 1.64 9.70
N GLN A 98 7.11 2.27 10.82
CA GLN A 98 7.38 3.71 10.87
C GLN A 98 8.54 4.09 9.94
N ALA A 99 9.63 3.32 9.94
CA ALA A 99 10.77 3.55 9.07
C ALA A 99 10.39 3.45 7.59
N ILE A 100 9.62 2.42 7.21
CA ILE A 100 9.12 2.24 5.83
C ILE A 100 8.24 3.43 5.41
N LEU A 101 7.32 3.88 6.27
CA LEU A 101 6.43 5.02 5.97
C LEU A 101 7.21 6.33 5.80
N ARG A 102 8.25 6.56 6.62
CA ARG A 102 9.14 7.72 6.47
C ARG A 102 9.93 7.65 5.17
N GLN A 103 10.48 6.48 4.85
CA GLN A 103 11.22 6.27 3.60
C GLN A 103 10.32 6.48 2.38
N LEU A 104 9.08 6.01 2.42
CA LEU A 104 8.10 6.25 1.35
C LEU A 104 7.76 7.74 1.20
N THR A 105 7.62 8.47 2.31
CA THR A 105 7.37 9.92 2.26
C THR A 105 8.58 10.66 1.69
N ALA A 106 9.79 10.28 2.11
CA ALA A 106 11.03 10.85 1.60
C ALA A 106 11.26 10.52 0.12
N SER A 107 10.92 9.32 -0.36
CA SER A 107 11.09 8.98 -1.77
C SER A 107 10.15 9.78 -2.66
N ILE A 108 8.93 10.08 -2.20
CA ILE A 108 7.95 10.85 -2.98
C ILE A 108 8.43 12.28 -3.24
N SER A 109 9.20 12.91 -2.35
CA SER A 109 9.76 14.25 -2.61
C SER A 109 10.78 14.28 -3.75
N PHE A 110 11.28 13.13 -4.20
CA PHE A 110 12.18 13.02 -5.36
C PHE A 110 11.46 12.59 -6.64
N LEU A 111 10.18 12.26 -6.57
CA LEU A 111 9.41 11.88 -7.75
C LEU A 111 8.90 13.13 -8.49
N PRO A 112 8.87 13.12 -9.83
CA PRO A 112 8.27 14.20 -10.61
C PRO A 112 6.85 14.51 -10.16
N ILE A 113 6.44 15.77 -10.31
CA ILE A 113 5.06 16.19 -10.04
C ILE A 113 4.17 15.59 -11.13
N LEU A 114 3.02 15.02 -10.73
CA LEU A 114 2.00 14.59 -11.68
C LEU A 114 1.15 15.81 -12.01
N GLU A 115 1.26 16.32 -13.23
CA GLU A 115 0.50 17.50 -13.70
C GLU A 115 -0.93 17.13 -14.12
N GLU A 116 -1.18 15.85 -14.41
CA GLU A 116 -2.46 15.35 -14.90
C GLU A 116 -3.29 14.69 -13.79
N GLN A 117 -4.63 14.76 -13.94
CA GLN A 117 -5.51 14.00 -13.06
C GLN A 117 -5.27 12.50 -13.25
N CYS A 118 -4.89 11.82 -12.17
CA CYS A 118 -4.61 10.40 -12.20
C CYS A 118 -5.72 9.56 -11.55
N LYS A 119 -5.78 8.27 -11.88
CA LYS A 119 -6.55 7.24 -11.18
C LYS A 119 -5.61 6.16 -10.70
N PHE A 120 -5.91 5.55 -9.56
CA PHE A 120 -5.15 4.39 -9.10
C PHE A 120 -5.86 3.09 -9.46
N PHE A 121 -5.08 2.07 -9.81
CA PHE A 121 -5.56 0.72 -10.09
C PHE A 121 -4.67 -0.29 -9.34
N PRO A 122 -5.22 -1.06 -8.39
CA PRO A 122 -4.49 -2.13 -7.72
C PRO A 122 -4.38 -3.33 -8.67
N LEU A 123 -3.16 -3.85 -8.78
CA LEU A 123 -2.84 -5.13 -9.40
C LEU A 123 -2.17 -6.02 -8.36
N TYR A 124 -2.41 -7.32 -8.43
CA TYR A 124 -1.74 -8.28 -7.55
C TYR A 124 -1.20 -9.44 -8.39
N ILE A 125 -0.06 -9.99 -7.96
CA ILE A 125 0.56 -11.12 -8.63
C ILE A 125 0.51 -12.30 -7.66
N HIS A 126 -0.31 -13.28 -8.06
CA HIS A 126 -0.44 -14.55 -7.38
C HIS A 126 0.61 -15.54 -7.91
N SER A 127 0.98 -16.51 -7.08
CA SER A 127 1.93 -17.58 -7.44
C SER A 127 1.52 -18.40 -8.67
N HIS A 128 0.25 -18.31 -9.10
CA HIS A 128 -0.33 -19.03 -10.26
C HIS A 128 -0.71 -18.12 -11.46
N GLY A 129 -0.27 -16.86 -11.52
CA GLY A 129 -0.52 -15.97 -12.66
C GLY A 129 -1.15 -14.62 -12.28
N ILE A 130 -1.12 -13.67 -13.22
CA ILE A 130 -1.75 -12.35 -13.11
C ILE A 130 -3.27 -12.55 -13.24
N ILE A 131 -4.06 -12.04 -12.30
CA ILE A 131 -5.53 -12.00 -12.37
C ILE A 131 -5.96 -10.55 -12.25
#